data_AF-D8Q3R8-F1
#
_entry.id   AF-D8Q3R8-F1
#
_cell.length_a   1.000
_cell.length_b   1.000
_cell.length_c   1.000
_cell.angle_alpha   90.00
_cell.angle_beta   90.00
_cell.angle_gamma   90.00
#
_symmetry.space_group_name_H-M   'P 1'
#
loop_
_entity.id
_entity.type
_entity.pdbx_description
1 polymer ?
#
loop_
_entity_poly.entity_id
_entity_poly.type
_entity_poly.pdbx_seq_one_letter_code
_entity_poly.pdbx_strand_id
1 'polypeptide(L)'
;MSKRPISPSSSSSPTRKRQRMDSSTPAAEDEMRQPLPPAVLLLSMPKLLIQPPSHPQHELSLCLSILALRKCLKTTNLSAVDECRCHTGIAEIGLIALRGGFAEKEDSLWAEDLLGDVERSISQGLVLAQKHPALYLYTPHLTLLSSQLAEQQGNMKFARAALNRMMNNTTYPRYPADVVYAAYLDNISFLIANPSPSNAALSRSASPTKTPTRSRPVSPLK
;
A
#
# COMPACT_ATOMS: atom_id res chain seq x y z
N MET A 1 48.09 5.08 -32.88
CA MET A 1 46.93 4.81 -33.75
C MET A 1 46.74 3.30 -33.85
N SER A 2 45.86 2.71 -33.03
CA SER A 2 45.55 1.27 -33.05
C SER A 2 44.05 1.07 -33.24
N LYS A 3 43.68 0.54 -34.40
CA LYS A 3 42.30 0.20 -34.76
C LYS A 3 41.95 -1.16 -34.12
N ARG A 4 40.90 -1.20 -33.29
CA ARG A 4 40.29 -2.46 -32.84
C ARG A 4 39.21 -2.87 -33.85
N PRO A 5 39.10 -4.16 -34.22
CA PRO A 5 38.04 -4.64 -35.08
C PRO A 5 36.72 -4.80 -34.30
N ILE A 6 35.62 -4.37 -34.93
CA ILE A 6 34.25 -4.55 -34.49
C ILE A 6 33.77 -5.90 -35.05
N SER A 7 33.50 -6.85 -34.17
CA SER A 7 32.83 -8.11 -34.52
C SER A 7 31.31 -7.97 -34.32
N PRO A 8 30.48 -8.30 -35.33
CA PRO A 8 29.02 -8.30 -35.19
C PRO A 8 28.56 -9.57 -34.47
N SER A 9 28.05 -9.43 -33.24
CA SER A 9 27.36 -10.52 -32.55
C SER A 9 25.95 -10.68 -33.10
N SER A 10 25.76 -11.81 -33.79
CA SER A 10 24.53 -12.36 -34.33
C SER A 10 23.38 -12.36 -33.33
N SER A 11 22.30 -11.68 -33.70
CA SER A 11 20.97 -11.78 -33.11
C SER A 11 20.33 -13.12 -33.46
N SER A 12 20.39 -14.11 -32.57
CA SER A 12 19.55 -15.31 -32.66
C SER A 12 18.45 -15.26 -31.62
N SER A 13 17.30 -14.72 -32.02
CA SER A 13 16.05 -14.82 -31.27
C SER A 13 15.59 -16.29 -31.24
N PRO A 14 15.38 -16.92 -30.07
CA PRO A 14 14.72 -18.22 -30.05
C PRO A 14 13.22 -18.00 -30.25
N THR A 15 12.73 -18.26 -31.46
CA THR A 15 11.30 -18.44 -31.73
C THR A 15 10.82 -19.65 -30.94
N ARG A 16 10.26 -19.39 -29.76
CA ARG A 16 9.65 -20.37 -28.88
C ARG A 16 8.42 -20.95 -29.59
N LYS A 17 8.64 -22.02 -30.35
CA LYS A 17 7.63 -22.83 -31.03
C LYS A 17 6.63 -23.27 -29.96
N ARG A 18 5.44 -22.67 -29.96
CA ARG A 18 4.35 -22.93 -29.03
C ARG A 18 3.87 -24.36 -29.28
N GLN A 19 4.45 -25.31 -28.54
CA GLN A 19 4.08 -26.71 -28.60
C GLN A 19 2.67 -26.83 -28.02
N ARG A 20 1.70 -27.04 -28.92
CA ARG A 20 0.33 -27.40 -28.60
C ARG A 20 0.41 -28.77 -27.92
N MET A 21 0.26 -28.82 -26.60
CA MET A 21 0.06 -30.09 -25.91
C MET A 21 -1.35 -30.56 -26.27
N ASP A 22 -1.41 -31.64 -27.03
CA ASP A 22 -2.65 -32.35 -27.28
C ASP A 22 -3.15 -32.91 -25.94
N SER A 23 -4.33 -32.40 -25.59
CA SER A 23 -5.14 -32.81 -24.46
C SER A 23 -5.74 -34.18 -24.75
N SER A 24 -5.18 -35.22 -24.16
CA SER A 24 -5.85 -36.52 -24.05
C SER A 24 -5.36 -37.29 -22.82
N THR A 25 -5.91 -36.95 -21.67
CA THR A 25 -6.07 -37.92 -20.58
C THR A 25 -7.48 -37.75 -20.01
N PRO A 26 -8.35 -38.77 -20.13
CA PRO A 26 -9.70 -38.71 -19.59
C PRO A 26 -9.67 -38.94 -18.07
N ALA A 27 -10.55 -38.20 -17.38
CA ALA A 27 -11.14 -38.49 -16.07
C ALA A 27 -10.34 -39.43 -15.14
N ALA A 28 -9.41 -38.86 -14.36
CA ALA A 28 -9.16 -39.36 -13.01
C ALA A 28 -10.22 -38.73 -12.10
N GLU A 29 -11.11 -39.59 -11.65
CA GLU A 29 -12.20 -39.36 -10.73
C GLU A 29 -11.73 -38.60 -9.49
N ASP A 30 -12.44 -37.51 -9.17
CA ASP A 30 -12.86 -37.16 -7.81
C ASP A 30 -11.88 -37.47 -6.67
N GLU A 31 -10.60 -37.06 -6.80
CA GLU A 31 -9.71 -36.96 -5.64
C GLU A 31 -10.35 -35.93 -4.70
N MET A 32 -11.03 -36.46 -3.69
CA MET A 32 -11.74 -35.81 -2.61
C MET A 32 -10.96 -34.60 -2.10
N ARG A 33 -11.20 -33.43 -2.71
CA ARG A 33 -10.59 -32.16 -2.33
C ARG A 33 -11.06 -31.88 -0.92
N GLN A 34 -10.20 -32.13 0.06
CA GLN A 34 -10.51 -31.78 1.44
C GLN A 34 -10.92 -30.31 1.47
N PRO A 35 -12.10 -29.98 2.03
CA PRO A 35 -12.56 -28.60 2.05
C PRO A 35 -11.55 -27.76 2.80
N LEU A 36 -11.18 -26.63 2.19
CA LEU A 36 -10.20 -25.72 2.78
C LEU A 36 -10.69 -25.29 4.18
N PRO A 37 -9.82 -25.29 5.21
CA PRO A 37 -10.23 -24.85 6.53
C PRO A 37 -10.89 -23.45 6.48
N PRO A 38 -12.03 -23.23 7.15
CA PRO A 38 -12.79 -21.99 7.02
C PRO A 38 -11.97 -20.72 7.31
N ALA A 39 -11.07 -20.77 8.30
CA ALA A 39 -10.19 -19.63 8.63
C ALA A 39 -9.23 -19.27 7.49
N VAL A 40 -8.64 -20.28 6.83
CA VAL A 40 -7.75 -20.08 5.68
C VAL A 40 -8.52 -19.48 4.50
N LEU A 41 -9.74 -19.98 4.27
CA LEU A 41 -10.62 -19.44 3.23
C LEU A 41 -10.95 -17.96 3.50
N LEU A 42 -11.40 -17.63 4.71
CA LEU A 42 -11.74 -16.26 5.09
C LEU A 42 -10.55 -15.31 5.00
N LEU A 43 -9.36 -15.76 5.42
CA LEU A 43 -8.13 -14.97 5.31
C LEU A 43 -7.72 -14.73 3.85
N SER A 44 -8.05 -15.65 2.94
CA SER A 44 -7.76 -15.52 1.52
C SER A 44 -8.77 -14.67 0.74
N MET A 45 -9.96 -14.40 1.30
CA MET A 45 -11.05 -13.67 0.62
C MET A 45 -10.64 -12.31 0.05
N PRO A 46 -9.89 -11.45 0.76
CA PRO A 46 -9.46 -10.16 0.20
C PRO A 46 -8.72 -10.30 -1.14
N LYS A 47 -7.87 -11.31 -1.27
CA LYS A 47 -7.09 -11.55 -2.49
C LYS A 47 -7.94 -12.02 -3.67
N LEU A 48 -9.11 -12.59 -3.40
CA LEU A 48 -10.04 -13.11 -4.40
C LEU A 48 -11.11 -12.09 -4.78
N LEU A 49 -11.54 -11.27 -3.82
CA LEU A 49 -12.67 -10.37 -4.00
C LEU A 49 -12.26 -9.00 -4.51
N ILE A 50 -11.15 -8.42 -4.01
CA ILE A 50 -10.79 -7.02 -4.24
C ILE A 50 -10.67 -6.74 -5.74
N GLN A 51 -11.53 -5.84 -6.21
CA GLN A 51 -11.54 -5.34 -7.58
C GLN A 51 -10.79 -4.00 -7.68
N PRO A 52 -10.31 -3.60 -8.86
CA PRO A 52 -9.72 -2.28 -9.06
C PRO A 52 -10.75 -1.16 -8.79
N PRO A 53 -10.31 0.06 -8.41
CA PRO A 53 -11.21 1.16 -8.05
C PRO A 53 -12.13 1.63 -9.18
N SER A 54 -11.81 1.29 -10.43
CA SER A 54 -12.65 1.59 -11.60
C SER A 54 -13.82 0.61 -11.80
N HIS A 55 -13.87 -0.49 -11.05
CA HIS A 55 -14.87 -1.54 -11.23
C HIS A 55 -16.18 -1.19 -10.47
N PRO A 56 -17.37 -1.42 -11.06
CA PRO A 56 -18.64 -1.09 -10.40
C PRO A 56 -18.87 -1.81 -9.07
N GLN A 57 -18.27 -2.99 -8.89
CA GLN A 57 -18.38 -3.78 -7.65
C GLN A 57 -17.20 -3.55 -6.68
N HIS A 58 -16.40 -2.49 -6.88
CA HIS A 58 -15.25 -2.21 -6.01
C HIS A 58 -15.69 -2.04 -4.55
N GLU A 59 -16.69 -1.22 -4.26
CA GLU A 59 -17.20 -1.00 -2.91
C GLU A 59 -17.68 -2.29 -2.25
N LEU A 60 -18.49 -3.07 -2.96
CA LEU A 60 -18.99 -4.35 -2.47
C LEU A 60 -17.83 -5.31 -2.15
N SER A 61 -16.80 -5.34 -3.00
CA SER A 61 -15.63 -6.18 -2.78
C SER A 61 -14.85 -5.81 -1.51
N LEU A 62 -14.72 -4.51 -1.21
CA LEU A 62 -14.08 -4.04 0.02
C LEU A 62 -14.91 -4.42 1.25
N CYS A 63 -16.22 -4.17 1.19
CA CYS A 63 -17.15 -4.50 2.27
C CYS A 63 -17.12 -6.00 2.60
N LEU A 64 -17.27 -6.87 1.59
CA LEU A 64 -17.21 -8.33 1.78
C LEU A 64 -15.86 -8.80 2.30
N SER A 65 -14.76 -8.18 1.86
CA SER A 65 -13.41 -8.52 2.33
C SER A 65 -13.24 -8.18 3.81
N ILE A 66 -13.69 -7.01 4.26
CA ILE A 66 -13.64 -6.61 5.67
C ILE A 66 -14.56 -7.52 6.51
N LEU A 67 -15.76 -7.84 6.03
CA LEU A 67 -16.67 -8.75 6.71
C LEU A 67 -16.07 -10.16 6.86
N ALA A 68 -15.38 -10.66 5.84
CA ALA A 68 -14.69 -11.94 5.89
C ALA A 68 -13.60 -11.96 6.97
N LEU A 69 -12.80 -10.89 7.07
CA LEU A 69 -11.75 -10.76 8.10
C LEU A 69 -12.33 -10.59 9.51
N ARG A 70 -13.39 -9.78 9.68
CA ARG A 70 -14.12 -9.67 10.95
C ARG A 70 -14.69 -11.02 11.37
N LYS A 71 -15.22 -11.82 10.43
CA LYS A 71 -15.69 -13.18 10.70
C LYS A 71 -14.54 -14.12 11.04
N CYS A 72 -13.38 -13.97 10.38
CA CYS A 72 -12.18 -14.73 10.69
C CYS A 72 -11.79 -14.52 12.16
N LEU A 73 -11.67 -13.28 12.62
CA LEU A 73 -11.33 -12.95 14.03
C LEU A 73 -12.31 -13.49 15.08
N LYS A 74 -13.57 -13.77 14.70
CA LYS A 74 -14.56 -14.40 15.59
C LYS A 74 -14.43 -15.93 15.66
N THR A 75 -13.62 -16.52 14.81
CA THR A 75 -13.38 -17.97 14.77
C THR A 75 -12.43 -18.35 15.91
N THR A 76 -12.75 -19.40 16.66
CA THR A 76 -11.89 -19.90 17.74
C THR A 76 -10.67 -20.62 17.17
N ASN A 77 -9.57 -20.66 17.94
CA ASN A 77 -8.31 -21.36 17.59
C ASN A 77 -7.52 -20.77 16.40
N LEU A 78 -7.54 -19.45 16.22
CA LEU A 78 -6.61 -18.80 15.30
C LEU A 78 -5.18 -18.86 15.84
N SER A 79 -4.21 -19.06 14.93
CA SER A 79 -2.81 -18.86 15.29
C SER A 79 -2.52 -17.37 15.46
N ALA A 80 -1.54 -17.01 16.29
CA ALA A 80 -1.14 -15.60 16.44
C ALA A 80 -0.71 -14.96 15.10
N VAL A 81 -0.19 -15.77 14.17
CA VAL A 81 0.14 -15.34 12.80
C VAL A 81 -1.12 -14.97 12.03
N ASP A 82 -2.15 -15.80 12.10
CA ASP A 82 -3.41 -15.55 11.37
C ASP A 82 -4.18 -14.39 11.98
N GLU A 83 -4.20 -14.23 13.30
CA GLU A 83 -4.77 -13.06 13.97
C GLU A 83 -4.07 -11.77 13.53
N CYS A 84 -2.74 -11.76 13.53
CA CYS A 84 -1.95 -10.60 13.09
C CYS A 84 -2.21 -10.28 11.61
N ARG A 85 -2.34 -11.30 10.75
CA ARG A 85 -2.71 -11.12 9.33
C ARG A 85 -4.13 -10.59 9.17
N CYS A 86 -5.09 -11.04 9.97
CA CYS A 86 -6.46 -10.52 9.97
C CYS A 86 -6.47 -9.04 10.34
N HIS A 87 -5.80 -8.66 11.42
CA HIS A 87 -5.69 -7.26 11.84
C HIS A 87 -4.99 -6.40 10.80
N THR A 88 -3.91 -6.89 10.21
CA THR A 88 -3.20 -6.20 9.12
C THR A 88 -4.12 -6.01 7.91
N GLY A 89 -4.86 -7.05 7.51
CA GLY A 89 -5.78 -6.98 6.37
C GLY A 89 -6.95 -6.01 6.61
N ILE A 90 -7.52 -5.97 7.81
CA ILE A 90 -8.56 -4.98 8.14
C ILE A 90 -8.00 -3.57 8.05
N ALA A 91 -6.79 -3.35 8.54
CA ALA A 91 -6.13 -2.05 8.49
C ALA A 91 -5.83 -1.60 7.05
N GLU A 92 -5.30 -2.49 6.20
CA GLU A 92 -5.01 -2.19 4.79
C GLU A 92 -6.27 -1.86 4.00
N ILE A 93 -7.26 -2.76 4.04
CA ILE A 93 -8.49 -2.63 3.25
C ILE A 93 -9.33 -1.48 3.79
N GLY A 94 -9.35 -1.31 5.12
CA GLY A 94 -10.00 -0.18 5.75
C GLY A 94 -9.38 1.15 5.36
N LEU A 95 -8.05 1.26 5.31
CA LEU A 95 -7.38 2.48 4.82
C LEU A 95 -7.68 2.76 3.34
N ILE A 96 -7.76 1.73 2.50
CA ILE A 96 -8.19 1.88 1.09
C ILE A 96 -9.61 2.44 1.03
N ALA A 97 -10.52 1.91 1.84
CA ALA A 97 -11.91 2.37 1.89
C ALA A 97 -12.04 3.79 2.48
N LEU A 98 -11.26 4.14 3.51
CA LEU A 98 -11.22 5.50 4.05
C LEU A 98 -10.72 6.51 3.00
N ARG A 99 -9.64 6.19 2.29
CA ARG A 99 -9.14 7.02 1.18
C ARG A 99 -10.12 7.16 0.01
N GLY A 100 -10.97 6.16 -0.18
CA GLY A 100 -12.06 6.19 -1.16
C GLY A 100 -13.25 7.06 -0.76
N GLY A 101 -13.23 7.66 0.44
CA GLY A 101 -14.31 8.49 0.96
C GLY A 101 -15.59 7.71 1.29
N PHE A 102 -15.52 6.39 1.47
CA PHE A 102 -16.72 5.58 1.75
C PHE A 102 -17.31 5.85 3.13
N ALA A 103 -16.52 6.34 4.09
CA ALA A 103 -17.03 6.73 5.42
C ALA A 103 -17.85 8.03 5.38
N GLU A 104 -17.70 8.87 4.35
CA GLU A 104 -18.41 10.15 4.23
C GLU A 104 -19.70 10.04 3.41
N LYS A 105 -19.92 8.91 2.73
CA LYS A 105 -21.11 8.67 1.92
C LYS A 105 -22.28 8.20 2.79
N GLU A 106 -23.41 8.89 2.70
CA GLU A 106 -24.64 8.54 3.43
C GLU A 106 -25.15 7.12 3.10
N ASP A 107 -24.90 6.62 1.88
CA ASP A 107 -25.34 5.30 1.43
C ASP A 107 -24.49 4.14 1.99
N SER A 108 -23.31 4.42 2.55
CA SER A 108 -22.31 3.41 2.92
C SER A 108 -22.34 3.09 4.43
N LEU A 109 -23.48 2.65 4.96
CA LEU A 109 -23.67 2.30 6.38
C LEU A 109 -22.64 1.28 6.93
N TRP A 110 -22.07 0.45 6.07
CA TRP A 110 -21.05 -0.53 6.46
C TRP A 110 -19.72 0.11 6.90
N ALA A 111 -19.49 1.39 6.54
CA ALA A 111 -18.25 2.12 6.72
C ALA A 111 -18.27 3.11 7.91
N GLU A 112 -19.40 3.28 8.60
CA GLU A 112 -19.57 4.26 9.70
C GLU A 112 -18.53 4.04 10.82
N ASP A 113 -18.36 2.79 11.27
CA ASP A 113 -17.40 2.41 12.32
C ASP A 113 -16.00 2.05 11.79
N LEU A 114 -15.75 2.24 10.50
CA LEU A 114 -14.53 1.73 9.86
C LEU A 114 -13.26 2.35 10.42
N LEU A 115 -13.29 3.66 10.73
CA LEU A 115 -12.13 4.36 11.28
C LEU A 115 -11.67 3.75 12.61
N GLY A 116 -12.62 3.55 13.54
CA GLY A 116 -12.33 2.96 14.84
C GLY A 116 -11.88 1.50 14.74
N ASP A 117 -12.43 0.74 13.79
CA ASP A 117 -12.01 -0.63 13.53
C ASP A 117 -10.58 -0.72 12.96
N VAL A 118 -10.19 0.22 12.10
CA VAL A 118 -8.82 0.32 11.56
C VAL A 118 -7.84 0.68 12.67
N GLU A 119 -8.13 1.70 13.49
CA GLU A 119 -7.31 2.09 14.64
C GLU A 119 -7.10 0.93 15.62
N ARG A 120 -8.20 0.25 15.96
CA ARG A 120 -8.20 -0.91 16.86
C ARG A 120 -7.36 -2.04 16.28
N SER A 121 -7.54 -2.34 15.00
CA SER A 121 -6.83 -3.43 14.34
C SER A 121 -5.33 -3.16 14.25
N ILE A 122 -4.91 -1.92 13.93
CA ILE A 122 -3.49 -1.54 13.93
C ILE A 122 -2.89 -1.69 15.34
N SER A 123 -3.60 -1.19 16.36
CA SER A 123 -3.14 -1.26 17.74
C SER A 123 -3.01 -2.71 18.24
N GLN A 124 -4.02 -3.54 17.96
CA GLN A 124 -4.01 -4.96 18.32
C GLN A 124 -2.93 -5.74 17.55
N GLY A 125 -2.77 -5.46 16.26
CA GLY A 125 -1.72 -6.05 15.43
C GLY A 125 -0.31 -5.73 15.96
N LEU A 126 -0.06 -4.48 16.37
CA LEU A 126 1.23 -4.08 16.95
C LEU A 126 1.49 -4.76 18.29
N VAL A 127 0.47 -4.87 19.15
CA VAL A 127 0.58 -5.60 20.43
C VAL A 127 0.89 -7.08 20.19
N LEU A 128 0.22 -7.72 19.22
CA LEU A 128 0.51 -9.10 18.83
C LEU A 128 1.93 -9.27 18.30
N ALA A 129 2.39 -8.35 17.43
CA ALA A 129 3.73 -8.38 16.87
C ALA A 129 4.82 -8.19 17.94
N GLN A 130 4.55 -7.39 18.99
CA GLN A 130 5.45 -7.22 20.13
C GLN A 130 5.47 -8.46 21.04
N LYS A 131 4.33 -9.11 21.25
CA LYS A 131 4.21 -10.32 22.07
C LYS A 131 4.88 -11.54 21.44
N HIS A 132 4.88 -11.64 20.12
CA HIS A 132 5.41 -12.79 19.39
C HIS A 132 6.61 -12.38 18.52
N PRO A 133 7.86 -12.67 18.94
CA PRO A 133 9.06 -12.29 18.19
C PRO A 133 9.09 -12.79 16.74
N ALA A 134 8.41 -13.91 16.44
CA ALA A 134 8.29 -14.44 15.08
C ALA A 134 7.54 -13.50 14.11
N LEU A 135 6.74 -12.58 14.64
CA LEU A 135 5.93 -11.61 13.87
C LEU A 135 6.64 -10.26 13.69
N TYR A 136 7.93 -10.15 14.03
CA TYR A 136 8.65 -8.87 13.95
C TYR A 136 8.59 -8.21 12.57
N LEU A 137 8.50 -9.01 11.49
CA LEU A 137 8.35 -8.53 10.11
C LEU A 137 7.06 -7.72 9.86
N TYR A 138 6.01 -7.93 10.66
CA TYR A 138 4.77 -7.15 10.55
C TYR A 138 4.87 -5.76 11.21
N THR A 139 5.83 -5.57 12.11
CA THR A 139 5.99 -4.30 12.85
C THR A 139 6.22 -3.09 11.96
N PRO A 140 7.17 -3.09 10.99
CA PRO A 140 7.34 -1.93 10.11
C PRO A 140 6.08 -1.66 9.30
N HIS A 141 5.45 -2.70 8.75
CA HIS A 141 4.24 -2.57 7.95
C HIS A 141 3.06 -1.97 8.74
N LEU A 142 2.79 -2.47 9.95
CA LEU A 142 1.75 -1.90 10.81
C LEU A 142 2.07 -0.46 11.25
N THR A 143 3.35 -0.14 11.44
CA THR A 143 3.78 1.24 11.75
C THR A 143 3.54 2.17 10.56
N LEU A 144 3.78 1.71 9.34
CA LEU A 144 3.43 2.42 8.12
C LEU A 144 1.92 2.67 8.06
N LEU A 145 1.08 1.65 8.25
CA LEU A 145 -0.38 1.82 8.27
C LEU A 145 -0.82 2.82 9.35
N SER A 146 -0.20 2.80 10.54
CA SER A 146 -0.49 3.80 11.59
C SER A 146 -0.13 5.23 11.17
N SER A 147 0.95 5.40 10.40
CA SER A 147 1.37 6.71 9.92
C SER A 147 0.43 7.24 8.84
N GLN A 148 -0.03 6.35 7.95
CA GLN A 148 -1.00 6.67 6.90
C GLN A 148 -2.36 7.02 7.51
N LEU A 149 -2.77 6.34 8.57
CA LEU A 149 -4.00 6.68 9.29
C LEU A 149 -3.92 8.06 9.93
N ALA A 150 -2.81 8.37 10.59
CA ALA A 150 -2.59 9.69 11.19
C ALA A 150 -2.55 10.82 10.14
N GLU A 151 -2.07 10.53 8.93
CA GLU A 151 -2.16 11.44 7.78
C GLU A 151 -3.63 11.71 7.40
N GLN A 152 -4.48 10.68 7.32
CA GLN A 152 -5.92 10.85 7.04
C GLN A 152 -6.62 11.66 8.13
N GLN A 153 -6.15 11.58 9.37
CA GLN A 153 -6.67 12.37 10.51
C GLN A 153 -6.11 13.81 10.57
N GLY A 154 -5.24 14.20 9.64
CA GLY A 154 -4.61 15.53 9.62
C GLY A 154 -3.47 15.69 10.64
N ASN A 155 -3.03 14.63 11.32
CA ASN A 155 -1.94 14.67 12.29
C ASN A 155 -0.57 14.39 11.64
N MET A 156 -0.12 15.34 10.82
CA MET A 156 1.12 15.22 10.04
C MET A 156 2.39 15.12 10.87
N LYS A 157 2.39 15.71 12.08
CA LYS A 157 3.55 15.63 13.00
C LYS A 157 3.73 14.20 13.50
N PHE A 158 2.64 13.56 13.91
CA PHE A 158 2.65 12.18 14.35
C PHE A 158 3.00 11.22 13.20
N ALA A 159 2.40 11.39 12.03
CA ALA A 159 2.70 10.57 10.85
C ALA A 159 4.20 10.58 10.51
N ARG A 160 4.83 11.77 10.49
CA ARG A 160 6.28 11.92 10.28
C ARG A 160 7.11 11.29 11.38
N ALA A 161 6.73 11.48 12.65
CA ALA A 161 7.44 10.90 13.78
C ALA A 161 7.40 9.35 13.73
N ALA A 162 6.25 8.76 13.39
CA ALA A 162 6.07 7.33 13.23
C ALA A 162 6.94 6.76 12.10
N LEU A 163 6.95 7.43 10.93
CA LEU A 163 7.80 7.03 9.79
C LEU A 163 9.29 7.12 10.10
N ASN A 164 9.75 8.22 10.70
CA ASN A 164 11.16 8.36 11.09
C ASN A 164 11.57 7.30 12.12
N ARG A 165 10.69 6.99 13.08
CA ARG A 165 10.93 5.90 14.04
C ARG A 165 11.00 4.54 13.36
N MET A 166 10.11 4.28 12.40
CA MET A 166 10.13 3.06 11.60
C MET A 166 11.44 2.92 10.83
N MET A 167 11.90 3.96 10.13
CA MET A 167 13.16 3.97 9.39
C MET A 167 14.37 3.69 10.29
N ASN A 168 14.43 4.34 11.46
CA ASN A 168 15.53 4.14 12.40
C ASN A 168 15.54 2.72 13.00
N ASN A 169 14.36 2.11 13.15
CA ASN A 169 14.23 0.75 13.70
C ASN A 169 14.39 -0.34 12.65
N THR A 170 14.14 -0.03 11.38
CA THR A 170 14.16 -0.96 10.24
C THR A 170 15.52 -0.88 9.56
N THR A 171 16.55 -1.37 10.25
CA THR A 171 17.93 -1.34 9.78
C THR A 171 18.48 -2.75 9.53
N TYR A 172 19.39 -2.87 8.57
CA TYR A 172 20.17 -4.08 8.34
C TYR A 172 21.21 -4.26 9.47
N PRO A 173 21.48 -5.48 9.98
CA PRO A 173 21.04 -6.81 9.51
C PRO A 173 19.77 -7.34 10.18
N ARG A 174 19.07 -6.54 10.99
CA ARG A 174 17.88 -6.99 11.74
C ARG A 174 16.72 -7.34 10.81
N TYR A 175 16.54 -6.58 9.74
CA TYR A 175 15.55 -6.84 8.71
C TYR A 175 16.21 -7.23 7.38
N PRO A 176 15.55 -8.09 6.59
CA PRO A 176 15.92 -8.35 5.21
C PRO A 176 16.02 -7.06 4.37
N ALA A 177 16.93 -7.05 3.38
CA ALA A 177 17.24 -5.85 2.59
C ALA A 177 16.06 -5.33 1.75
N ASP A 178 15.18 -6.23 1.31
CA ASP A 178 13.93 -5.92 0.61
C ASP A 178 12.96 -5.13 1.50
N VAL A 179 12.82 -5.50 2.78
CA VAL A 179 11.97 -4.79 3.75
C VAL A 179 12.52 -3.39 4.04
N VAL A 180 13.84 -3.28 4.22
CA VAL A 180 14.51 -1.99 4.42
C VAL A 180 14.29 -1.09 3.21
N TYR A 181 14.48 -1.60 2.00
CA TYR A 181 14.28 -0.86 0.76
C TYR A 181 12.82 -0.42 0.58
N ALA A 182 11.85 -1.29 0.88
CA ALA A 182 10.44 -0.95 0.85
C ALA A 182 10.13 0.22 1.80
N ALA A 183 10.62 0.18 3.04
CA ALA A 183 10.44 1.26 4.01
C ALA A 183 11.00 2.61 3.51
N TYR A 184 12.16 2.61 2.83
CA TYR A 184 12.69 3.82 2.19
C TYR A 184 11.78 4.35 1.07
N LEU A 185 11.25 3.47 0.22
CA LEU A 185 10.33 3.85 -0.85
C LEU A 185 9.02 4.42 -0.30
N ASP A 186 8.50 3.85 0.77
CA ASP A 186 7.28 4.34 1.44
C ASP A 186 7.50 5.74 2.02
N ASN A 187 8.66 5.98 2.64
CA ASN A 187 9.03 7.32 3.13
C ASN A 187 9.16 8.33 1.99
N ILE A 188 9.82 7.96 0.89
CA ILE A 188 9.92 8.82 -0.30
C ILE A 188 8.52 9.14 -0.84
N SER A 189 7.65 8.13 -0.96
CA SER A 189 6.27 8.29 -1.42
C SER A 189 5.49 9.23 -0.51
N PHE A 190 5.65 9.10 0.81
CA PHE A 190 5.04 9.99 1.80
C PHE A 190 5.53 11.45 1.67
N LEU A 191 6.83 11.67 1.49
CA LEU A 191 7.41 13.00 1.31
C LEU A 191 6.95 13.67 0.01
N ILE A 192 6.75 12.89 -1.05
CA ILE A 192 6.21 13.36 -2.33
C ILE A 192 4.74 13.76 -2.17
N ALA A 193 3.93 12.92 -1.51
CA ALA A 193 2.52 13.21 -1.25
C ALA A 193 2.32 14.43 -0.34
N ASN A 194 3.25 14.67 0.58
CA ASN A 194 3.15 15.70 1.61
C ASN A 194 4.33 16.68 1.59
N PRO A 195 4.45 17.54 0.57
CA PRO A 195 5.55 18.48 0.46
C PRO A 195 5.56 19.42 1.68
N SER A 196 6.69 19.47 2.39
CA SER A 196 6.86 20.44 3.47
C SER A 196 6.83 21.86 2.89
N PRO A 197 6.29 22.87 3.61
CA PRO A 197 6.26 24.25 3.14
C PRO A 197 7.68 24.82 2.86
N SER A 198 8.71 24.27 3.50
CA SER A 198 10.11 24.65 3.23
C SER A 198 10.59 24.21 1.84
N ASN A 199 10.04 23.12 1.29
CA ASN A 199 10.41 22.62 -0.04
C ASN A 199 9.57 23.27 -1.16
N ALA A 200 8.33 23.67 -0.86
CA ALA A 200 7.47 24.37 -1.82
C ALA A 200 7.99 25.75 -2.24
N ALA A 201 8.82 26.39 -1.41
CA ALA A 201 9.47 27.65 -1.72
C ALA A 201 10.59 27.50 -2.78
N LEU A 202 11.27 26.36 -2.81
CA LEU A 202 12.33 26.07 -3.78
C LEU A 202 11.78 25.67 -5.16
N SER A 203 10.60 25.04 -5.22
CA SER A 203 9.98 24.65 -6.49
C SER A 203 9.21 25.79 -7.20
N ARG A 204 8.87 26.88 -6.49
CA ARG A 204 8.19 28.06 -7.08
C ARG A 204 9.12 29.16 -7.59
N SER A 205 10.44 28.99 -7.50
CA SER A 205 11.43 29.99 -7.97
C SER A 205 11.72 29.91 -9.48
N ALA A 206 10.80 29.38 -10.29
CA ALA A 206 10.86 29.45 -11.75
C ALA A 206 9.63 30.19 -12.28
N SER A 207 9.62 31.51 -12.14
CA SER A 207 8.76 32.38 -12.96
C SER A 207 9.63 33.40 -13.71
N PRO A 208 9.25 33.76 -14.96
CA PRO A 208 10.14 34.45 -15.88
C PRO A 208 10.15 35.96 -15.62
N THR A 209 11.37 36.50 -15.60
CA THR A 209 11.79 37.84 -16.03
C THR A 209 10.72 38.93 -16.08
N LYS A 210 10.69 39.78 -15.04
CA LYS A 210 10.00 41.08 -15.04
C LYS A 210 10.56 41.96 -16.15
N THR A 211 9.72 42.34 -17.11
CA THR A 211 9.98 43.45 -18.05
C THR A 211 9.97 44.79 -17.30
N PRO A 212 10.96 45.69 -17.50
CA PRO A 212 10.98 46.99 -16.85
C PRO A 212 9.99 47.96 -17.51
N THR A 213 9.03 48.42 -16.73
CA THR A 213 8.06 49.46 -17.09
C THR A 213 8.77 50.80 -17.23
N ARG A 214 8.94 51.27 -18.47
CA ARG A 214 9.47 52.59 -18.81
C ARG A 214 8.42 53.66 -18.53
N SER A 215 8.58 54.40 -17.45
CA SER A 215 7.82 55.62 -17.17
C SER A 215 8.13 56.70 -18.21
N ARG A 216 7.10 57.31 -18.77
CA ARG A 216 7.20 58.47 -19.68
C ARG A 216 6.67 59.70 -18.95
N PRO A 217 7.43 60.80 -18.84
CA PRO A 217 6.92 62.04 -18.29
C PRO A 217 6.15 62.80 -19.37
N VAL A 218 4.98 63.35 -19.01
CA VAL A 218 4.32 64.40 -19.79
C VAL A 218 4.04 65.56 -18.84
N SER A 219 4.60 66.70 -19.22
CA SER A 219 4.26 68.06 -18.76
C SER A 219 4.18 68.91 -20.04
N PRO A 220 3.72 70.18 -20.05
CA PRO A 220 2.71 70.86 -19.22
C PRO A 220 1.74 71.74 -20.09
N LEU A 221 0.98 72.64 -19.42
CA LEU A 221 0.26 73.84 -19.90
C LEU A 221 -1.14 73.61 -20.52
N LYS A 222 -2.19 74.38 -20.20
CA LYS A 222 -2.32 75.73 -19.64
C LYS A 222 -3.31 75.80 -18.48
#